data_AF-A0A163CUH4-F1
#
_entry.id   AF-A0A163CUH4-F1
#
_cell.length_a   1.000
_cell.length_b   1.000
_cell.length_c   1.000
_cell.angle_alpha   90.00
_cell.angle_beta   90.00
_cell.angle_gamma   90.00
#
_symmetry.space_group_name_H-M   'P 1'
#
loop_
_entity.id
_entity.type
_entity.pdbx_description
1 polymer ?
#
loop_
_entity_poly.entity_id
_entity_poly.type
_entity_poly.pdbx_seq_one_letter_code
_entity_poly.pdbx_strand_id
1 'polypeptide(L)'
;MLDVEDFNAVFRGHNYTDGLVQQIQEYQHALGGQTFFERLLELLKIKGRKAYPPKTPQQLHDLHQRIVSSETTLHNKHCLIFYLLKDLSPQHHEDDELATAFARDVHLEKRFWTFIEGLWSLDHLEFANAVGNLTHPSIIPTFPDEIMLTLLNGREKLNRVNVQKGEQDEVLPLAYYNCVKPPLEDQKVRTEFAKYLSSRNVTETYYWIHTRPEHEQKPLLEILIEQTLDKSTWNNGIGGELYTREDKAMELVSLPFSDEEEDFIEKFLTEGKGRSFRNAEDTVMMRRIAMGRLTDVAEDQNTRGRRQDGVNWDSLKDGVKKGLGPRRDEDGEGVRHISLRHGAGFIHLGPIREVRCNWQLENMDLGDLRKTALGRQRKGADEKGRLIAILMRDGMGSVGKEESNRVEVKKEEDNEKDKRIKLGSFVV
;
A
#
# COMPACT_ATOMS: atom_id res chain seq x y z
N MET A 1 8.77 31.72 32.97
CA MET A 1 8.76 30.25 32.81
C MET A 1 7.54 29.77 33.55
N LEU A 2 6.63 29.11 32.85
CA LEU A 2 5.42 28.56 33.47
C LEU A 2 5.82 27.34 34.30
N ASP A 3 5.32 27.26 35.53
CA ASP A 3 5.56 26.11 36.40
C ASP A 3 4.58 24.99 36.05
N VAL A 4 5.10 23.84 35.63
CA VAL A 4 4.27 22.67 35.28
C VAL A 4 3.59 22.08 36.51
N GLU A 5 4.08 22.37 37.72
CA GLU A 5 3.49 21.91 38.98
C GLU A 5 2.23 22.73 39.36
N ASP A 6 2.05 23.95 38.86
CA ASP A 6 0.84 24.75 39.07
C ASP A 6 -0.28 24.37 38.11
N PHE A 7 -1.17 23.50 38.57
CA PHE A 7 -2.38 23.08 37.86
C PHE A 7 -3.21 24.25 37.30
N ASN A 8 -3.36 25.35 38.06
CA ASN A 8 -4.22 26.46 37.67
C ASN A 8 -3.57 27.31 36.58
N ALA A 9 -2.25 27.51 36.64
CA ALA A 9 -1.50 28.19 35.58
C ALA A 9 -1.49 27.38 34.27
N VAL A 10 -1.35 26.06 34.36
CA VAL A 10 -1.36 25.12 33.23
C VAL A 10 -2.75 25.05 32.56
N PHE A 11 -3.79 24.68 33.32
CA PHE A 11 -5.10 24.34 32.75
C PHE A 11 -6.08 25.52 32.74
N ARG A 12 -5.83 26.64 33.42
CA ARG A 12 -6.63 27.88 33.39
C ARG A 12 -8.14 27.71 33.62
N GLY A 13 -8.56 26.63 34.29
CA GLY A 13 -9.97 26.27 34.51
C GLY A 13 -10.63 25.45 33.38
N HIS A 14 -9.91 25.14 32.29
CA HIS A 14 -10.35 24.24 31.23
C HIS A 14 -10.44 22.80 31.75
N ASN A 15 -11.45 22.06 31.29
CA ASN A 15 -11.79 20.72 31.74
C ASN A 15 -12.40 19.91 30.60
N TYR A 16 -12.31 18.57 30.69
CA TYR A 16 -12.89 17.68 29.69
C TYR A 16 -14.42 17.69 29.77
N THR A 17 -15.08 17.97 28.64
CA THR A 17 -16.54 17.86 28.50
C THR A 17 -16.97 16.41 28.27
N ASP A 18 -18.21 16.07 28.67
CA ASP A 18 -18.76 14.72 28.47
C ASP A 18 -18.70 14.25 27.00
N GLY A 19 -18.90 15.16 26.04
CA GLY A 19 -18.82 14.85 24.61
C GLY A 19 -17.42 14.43 24.16
N LEU A 20 -16.38 15.15 24.60
CA LEU A 20 -14.97 14.78 24.33
C LEU A 20 -14.60 13.48 25.04
N VAL A 21 -15.04 13.29 26.28
CA VAL A 21 -14.83 12.06 27.05
C VAL A 21 -15.44 10.85 26.33
N GLN A 22 -16.64 11.00 25.75
CA GLN A 22 -17.28 9.98 24.94
C GLN A 22 -16.51 9.74 23.63
N GLN A 23 -16.17 10.78 22.88
CA GLN A 23 -15.43 10.68 21.62
C GLN A 23 -14.08 9.95 21.79
N ILE A 24 -13.31 10.31 22.82
CA ILE A 24 -12.04 9.62 23.14
C ILE A 24 -12.28 8.15 23.49
N GLN A 25 -13.37 7.81 24.18
CA GLN A 25 -13.71 6.40 24.49
C GLN A 25 -14.15 5.62 23.24
N GLU A 26 -14.85 6.24 22.30
CA GLU A 26 -15.20 5.65 21.00
C GLU A 26 -13.96 5.35 20.16
N TYR A 27 -13.01 6.29 20.07
CA TYR A 27 -11.73 6.08 19.40
C TYR A 27 -10.84 5.07 20.13
N GLN A 28 -10.76 5.10 21.47
CA GLN A 28 -10.06 4.11 22.28
C GLN A 28 -10.58 2.69 22.01
N HIS A 29 -11.90 2.52 21.91
CA HIS A 29 -12.51 1.23 21.54
C HIS A 29 -12.15 0.81 20.11
N ALA A 30 -12.19 1.73 19.13
CA ALA A 30 -11.73 1.47 17.76
C ALA A 30 -10.24 1.10 17.70
N LEU A 31 -9.40 1.66 18.57
CA LEU A 31 -7.96 1.38 18.65
C LEU A 31 -7.61 0.03 19.30
N GLY A 32 -8.57 -0.64 19.93
CA GLY A 32 -8.38 -1.93 20.59
C GLY A 32 -8.42 -1.86 22.12
N GLY A 33 -9.04 -0.83 22.70
CA GLY A 33 -9.18 -0.64 24.14
C GLY A 33 -7.97 0.01 24.81
N GLN A 34 -7.11 0.69 24.04
CA GLN A 34 -6.00 1.48 24.57
C GLN A 34 -5.53 2.55 23.58
N THR A 35 -5.35 3.78 24.06
CA THR A 35 -4.75 4.90 23.33
C THR A 35 -3.21 4.89 23.38
N PHE A 36 -2.56 5.60 22.46
CA PHE A 36 -1.12 5.85 22.51
C PHE A 36 -0.73 6.72 23.71
N PHE A 37 -1.58 7.63 24.16
CA PHE A 37 -1.39 8.33 25.44
C PHE A 37 -1.33 7.36 26.64
N GLU A 38 -2.25 6.38 26.72
CA GLU A 38 -2.20 5.36 27.77
C GLU A 38 -0.93 4.49 27.67
N ARG A 39 -0.48 4.14 26.46
CA ARG A 39 0.78 3.42 26.24
C ARG A 39 1.99 4.25 26.71
N LEU A 40 1.96 5.57 26.47
CA LEU A 40 3.01 6.49 26.92
C LEU A 40 3.05 6.61 28.45
N LEU A 41 1.89 6.67 29.12
CA LEU A 41 1.81 6.59 30.59
C LEU A 41 2.39 5.27 31.14
N GLU A 42 2.07 4.13 30.50
CA GLU A 42 2.59 2.81 30.89
C GLU A 42 4.12 2.70 30.68
N LEU A 43 4.64 3.16 29.54
CA LEU A 43 6.08 3.21 29.25
C LEU A 43 6.84 4.05 30.29
N LEU A 44 6.26 5.16 30.71
CA LEU A 44 6.81 6.05 31.74
C LEU A 44 6.51 5.59 33.18
N LYS A 45 5.90 4.40 33.34
CA LYS A 45 5.54 3.76 34.63
C LYS A 45 4.59 4.59 35.51
N ILE A 46 3.86 5.52 34.90
CA ILE A 46 2.89 6.37 35.60
C ILE A 46 1.61 5.56 35.81
N LYS A 47 1.16 5.44 37.06
CA LYS A 47 -0.05 4.70 37.44
C LYS A 47 -1.32 5.47 37.05
N GLY A 48 -1.57 5.56 35.74
CA GLY A 48 -2.53 6.49 35.13
C GLY A 48 -3.44 5.92 34.04
N ARG A 49 -3.26 4.69 33.55
CA ARG A 49 -4.05 4.12 32.42
C ARG A 49 -5.55 4.42 32.51
N LYS A 50 -6.20 4.01 33.60
CA LYS A 50 -7.65 4.19 33.84
C LYS A 50 -8.07 5.63 34.25
N ALA A 51 -7.12 6.56 34.37
CA ALA A 51 -7.41 7.96 34.69
C ALA A 51 -7.56 8.84 33.43
N TYR A 52 -7.31 8.28 32.24
CA TYR A 52 -7.54 8.94 30.96
C TYR A 52 -8.68 8.25 30.18
N PRO A 53 -9.57 9.00 29.49
CA PRO A 53 -9.76 10.45 29.64
C PRO A 53 -10.38 10.77 31.03
N PRO A 54 -9.97 11.87 31.68
CA PRO A 54 -10.53 12.26 32.97
C PRO A 54 -11.97 12.74 32.81
N LYS A 55 -12.89 12.20 33.62
CA LYS A 55 -14.34 12.44 33.51
C LYS A 55 -14.84 13.58 34.40
N THR A 56 -14.00 14.10 35.28
CA THR A 56 -14.33 15.21 36.18
C THR A 56 -13.11 16.10 36.38
N PRO A 57 -13.28 17.38 36.79
CA PRO A 57 -12.16 18.26 37.12
C PRO A 57 -11.20 17.68 38.17
N GLN A 58 -11.74 16.97 39.17
CA GLN A 58 -10.93 16.28 40.17
C GLN A 58 -10.07 15.17 39.55
N GLN A 59 -10.60 14.41 38.57
CA GLN A 59 -9.82 13.37 37.89
C GLN A 59 -8.72 13.96 37.00
N LEU A 60 -8.93 15.14 36.40
CA LEU A 60 -7.90 15.86 35.67
C LEU A 60 -6.78 16.35 36.61
N HIS A 61 -7.13 16.92 37.76
CA HIS A 61 -6.18 17.29 38.81
C HIS A 61 -5.41 16.07 39.36
N ASP A 62 -6.09 14.96 39.62
CA ASP A 62 -5.47 13.71 40.07
C ASP A 62 -4.51 13.13 39.02
N LEU A 63 -4.83 13.26 37.72
CA LEU A 63 -3.98 12.81 36.62
C LEU A 63 -2.75 13.72 36.46
N HIS A 64 -2.93 15.04 36.45
CA HIS A 64 -1.83 16.01 36.45
C HIS A 64 -0.89 15.78 37.63
N GLN A 65 -1.42 15.62 38.85
CA GLN A 65 -0.60 15.39 40.03
C GLN A 65 0.17 14.06 39.97
N ARG A 66 -0.39 13.00 39.35
CA ARG A 66 0.35 11.74 39.08
C ARG A 66 1.47 11.92 38.05
N ILE A 67 1.29 12.79 37.06
CA ILE A 67 2.32 13.11 36.07
C ILE A 67 3.43 13.92 36.74
N VAL A 68 3.09 14.98 37.47
CA VAL A 68 4.04 15.86 38.17
C VAL A 68 4.82 15.10 39.24
N SER A 69 4.17 14.27 40.07
CA SER A 69 4.85 13.48 41.11
C SER A 69 5.61 12.25 40.61
N SER A 70 5.56 11.93 39.32
CA SER A 70 6.24 10.74 38.78
C SER A 70 7.77 10.87 38.73
N GLU A 71 8.46 9.75 38.91
CA GLU A 71 9.91 9.57 38.76
C GLU A 71 10.34 9.54 37.28
N THR A 72 9.90 10.53 36.50
CA THR A 72 10.29 10.73 35.11
C THR A 72 10.91 12.11 34.91
N THR A 73 11.58 12.29 33.77
CA THR A 73 12.25 13.54 33.42
C THR A 73 11.24 14.68 33.23
N LEU A 74 11.67 15.92 33.48
CA LEU A 74 10.83 17.11 33.29
C LEU A 74 10.28 17.21 31.86
N HIS A 75 11.08 16.85 30.84
CA HIS A 75 10.61 16.84 29.44
C HIS A 75 9.44 15.86 29.21
N ASN A 76 9.45 14.68 29.84
CA ASN A 76 8.35 13.72 29.72
C ASN A 76 7.07 14.24 30.38
N LYS A 77 7.20 14.95 31.51
CA LYS A 77 6.07 15.64 32.15
C LYS A 77 5.50 16.71 31.21
N HIS A 78 6.35 17.54 30.61
CA HIS A 78 5.93 18.53 29.61
C HIS A 78 5.21 17.89 28.41
N CYS A 79 5.73 16.78 27.85
CA CYS A 79 5.08 16.06 26.75
C CYS A 79 3.67 15.56 27.11
N LEU A 80 3.50 14.99 28.31
CA LEU A 80 2.21 14.47 28.77
C LEU A 80 1.19 15.58 29.04
N ILE A 81 1.62 16.69 29.65
CA ILE A 81 0.75 17.86 29.88
C ILE A 81 0.40 18.54 28.55
N PHE A 82 1.35 18.66 27.61
CA PHE A 82 1.10 19.16 26.26
C PHE A 82 0.02 18.32 25.54
N TYR A 83 0.07 16.99 25.65
CA TYR A 83 -0.99 16.11 25.12
C TYR A 83 -2.36 16.46 25.72
N LEU A 84 -2.48 16.54 27.05
CA LEU A 84 -3.75 16.83 27.73
C LEU A 84 -4.30 18.22 27.36
N LEU A 85 -3.44 19.21 27.13
CA LEU A 85 -3.83 20.52 26.62
C LEU A 85 -4.25 20.48 25.14
N LYS A 86 -3.69 19.57 24.33
CA LYS A 86 -4.07 19.38 22.93
C LYS A 86 -5.50 18.84 22.82
N ASP A 87 -5.91 17.90 23.67
CA ASP A 87 -7.30 17.42 23.74
C ASP A 87 -8.32 18.54 24.03
N LEU A 88 -7.94 19.50 24.88
CA LEU A 88 -8.79 20.64 25.26
C LEU A 88 -8.80 21.76 24.22
N SER A 89 -7.81 21.82 23.34
CA SER A 89 -7.61 22.93 22.40
C SER A 89 -8.73 23.09 21.36
N PRO A 90 -9.26 22.01 20.70
CA PRO A 90 -10.37 22.13 19.75
C PRO A 90 -11.68 22.69 20.32
N GLN A 91 -11.83 22.72 21.65
CA GLN A 91 -13.04 23.23 22.31
C GLN A 91 -13.09 24.75 22.40
N HIS A 92 -11.97 25.43 22.13
CA HIS A 92 -11.77 26.83 22.44
C HIS A 92 -11.21 27.58 21.22
N HIS A 93 -12.04 28.43 20.63
CA HIS A 93 -11.68 29.32 19.53
C HIS A 93 -10.88 30.55 20.01
N GLU A 94 -9.76 30.31 20.71
CA GLU A 94 -8.77 31.36 21.01
C GLU A 94 -7.77 31.51 19.85
N ASP A 95 -7.15 32.70 19.72
CA ASP A 95 -6.25 33.02 18.60
C ASP A 95 -4.93 32.23 18.61
N ASP A 96 -4.54 31.63 19.74
CA ASP A 96 -3.31 30.85 19.91
C ASP A 96 -3.64 29.57 20.69
N GLU A 97 -3.32 28.41 20.11
CA GLU A 97 -3.74 27.11 20.64
C GLU A 97 -3.13 26.82 22.02
N LEU A 98 -3.93 26.43 23.03
CA LEU A 98 -3.49 26.26 24.42
C LEU A 98 -2.23 25.38 24.57
N ALA A 99 -2.20 24.26 23.85
CA ALA A 99 -1.04 23.36 23.82
C ALA A 99 0.21 24.06 23.23
N THR A 100 0.04 24.79 22.13
CA THR A 100 1.11 25.53 21.45
C THR A 100 1.66 26.67 22.34
N ALA A 101 0.79 27.39 23.05
CA ALA A 101 1.21 28.42 24.01
C ALA A 101 2.04 27.80 25.16
N PHE A 102 1.56 26.71 25.76
CA PHE A 102 2.30 25.97 26.80
C PHE A 102 3.67 25.49 26.29
N ALA A 103 3.74 24.90 25.09
CA ALA A 103 4.99 24.43 24.50
C ALA A 103 6.05 25.54 24.34
N ARG A 104 5.62 26.76 23.99
CA ARG A 104 6.49 27.95 23.93
C ARG A 104 6.96 28.35 25.33
N ASP A 105 6.06 28.45 26.31
CA ASP A 105 6.38 28.90 27.67
C ASP A 105 7.37 27.97 28.40
N VAL A 106 7.21 26.66 28.24
CA VAL A 106 8.11 25.64 28.83
C VAL A 106 9.31 25.29 27.94
N HIS A 107 9.45 25.97 26.79
CA HIS A 107 10.55 25.77 25.82
C HIS A 107 10.70 24.31 25.35
N LEU A 108 9.58 23.65 25.07
CA LEU A 108 9.57 22.25 24.62
C LEU A 108 10.22 22.12 23.23
N GLU A 109 11.22 21.24 23.09
CA GLU A 109 11.90 21.06 21.81
C GLU A 109 10.93 20.57 20.72
N LYS A 110 11.00 21.16 19.52
CA LYS A 110 10.07 20.89 18.42
C LYS A 110 9.93 19.40 18.07
N ARG A 111 10.98 18.59 18.21
CA ARG A 111 10.89 17.12 17.97
C ARG A 111 9.91 16.41 18.91
N PHE A 112 9.80 16.84 20.16
CA PHE A 112 8.86 16.27 21.13
C PHE A 112 7.44 16.73 20.83
N TRP A 113 7.27 18.02 20.52
CA TRP A 113 5.99 18.58 20.05
C TRP A 113 5.47 17.79 18.83
N THR A 114 6.25 17.67 17.75
CA THR A 114 5.85 16.93 16.53
C THR A 114 5.55 15.45 16.83
N PHE A 115 6.32 14.80 17.70
CA PHE A 115 6.06 13.42 18.11
C PHE A 115 4.73 13.26 18.85
N ILE A 116 4.44 14.15 19.81
CA ILE A 116 3.20 14.08 20.58
C ILE A 116 1.97 14.44 19.73
N GLU A 117 2.08 15.40 18.81
CA GLU A 117 1.03 15.64 17.81
C GLU A 117 0.79 14.42 16.91
N GLY A 118 1.86 13.71 16.54
CA GLY A 118 1.76 12.45 15.81
C GLY A 118 0.97 11.37 16.57
N LEU A 119 1.25 11.17 17.87
CA LEU A 119 0.49 10.23 18.70
C LEU A 119 -0.96 10.68 18.92
N TRP A 120 -1.17 11.98 19.19
CA TRP A 120 -2.50 12.57 19.36
C TRP A 120 -3.37 12.37 18.12
N SER A 121 -2.81 12.58 16.92
CA SER A 121 -3.50 12.31 15.65
C SER A 121 -3.83 10.83 15.46
N LEU A 122 -2.98 9.88 15.90
CA LEU A 122 -3.34 8.45 15.89
C LEU A 122 -4.52 8.14 16.82
N ASP A 123 -4.52 8.75 18.01
CA ASP A 123 -5.59 8.57 18.99
C ASP A 123 -6.93 9.18 18.55
N HIS A 124 -6.89 10.16 17.66
CA HIS A 124 -8.06 10.77 17.00
C HIS A 124 -8.39 10.17 15.62
N LEU A 125 -7.73 9.07 15.23
CA LEU A 125 -7.87 8.38 13.93
C LEU A 125 -7.48 9.24 12.70
N GLU A 126 -6.80 10.36 12.89
CA GLU A 126 -6.28 11.24 11.84
C GLU A 126 -4.97 10.69 11.23
N PHE A 127 -5.05 9.52 10.58
CA PHE A 127 -3.86 8.77 10.16
C PHE A 127 -2.93 9.54 9.20
N ALA A 128 -3.46 10.41 8.33
CA ALA A 128 -2.65 11.22 7.44
C ALA A 128 -1.78 12.24 8.20
N ASN A 129 -2.38 12.97 9.15
CA ASN A 129 -1.68 13.92 10.03
C ASN A 129 -0.65 13.18 10.90
N ALA A 130 -1.04 12.03 11.46
CA ALA A 130 -0.17 11.19 12.24
C ALA A 130 1.08 10.76 11.47
N VAL A 131 0.94 10.23 10.25
CA VAL A 131 2.10 9.81 9.43
C VAL A 131 2.94 11.01 9.01
N GLY A 132 2.34 12.16 8.67
CA GLY A 132 3.08 13.38 8.35
C GLY A 132 3.98 13.85 9.50
N ASN A 133 3.49 13.75 10.73
CA ASN A 133 4.26 14.07 11.93
C ASN A 133 5.28 12.98 12.31
N LEU A 134 4.86 11.72 12.42
CA LEU A 134 5.68 10.61 12.93
C LEU A 134 6.80 10.15 11.98
N THR A 135 6.75 10.53 10.70
CA THR A 135 7.83 10.28 9.74
C THR A 135 8.92 11.38 9.74
N HIS A 136 8.79 12.41 10.59
CA HIS A 136 9.77 13.50 10.66
C HIS A 136 11.14 13.00 11.17
N PRO A 137 12.26 13.28 10.47
CA PRO A 137 13.55 12.61 10.72
C PRO A 137 14.24 12.96 12.04
N SER A 138 13.72 13.91 12.82
CA SER A 138 14.21 14.23 14.17
C SER A 138 13.52 13.46 15.29
N ILE A 139 12.54 12.61 14.97
CA ILE A 139 11.78 11.80 15.92
C ILE A 139 12.46 10.44 16.08
N ILE A 140 12.56 9.97 17.33
CA ILE A 140 12.97 8.60 17.63
C ILE A 140 11.70 7.74 17.62
N PRO A 141 11.58 6.73 16.75
CA PRO A 141 10.37 5.90 16.66
C PRO A 141 10.10 5.21 17.99
N THR A 142 8.92 5.47 18.56
CA THR A 142 8.44 4.86 19.80
C THR A 142 7.12 4.17 19.48
N PHE A 143 6.93 2.93 19.93
CA PHE A 143 5.81 2.06 19.53
C PHE A 143 5.71 1.79 18.00
N PRO A 144 6.84 1.51 17.29
CA PRO A 144 6.84 1.41 15.82
C PRO A 144 5.89 0.34 15.28
N ASP A 145 5.77 -0.78 15.99
CA ASP A 145 4.94 -1.92 15.62
C ASP A 145 3.46 -1.66 15.90
N GLU A 146 3.11 -1.01 17.00
CA GLU A 146 1.73 -0.63 17.32
C GLU A 146 1.20 0.48 16.42
N ILE A 147 2.06 1.42 16.01
CA ILE A 147 1.74 2.43 15.00
C ILE A 147 1.49 1.73 13.66
N MET A 148 2.41 0.87 13.21
CA MET A 148 2.24 0.10 11.97
C MET A 148 0.95 -0.72 11.98
N LEU A 149 0.68 -1.47 13.05
CA LEU A 149 -0.54 -2.27 13.20
C LEU A 149 -1.80 -1.40 13.20
N THR A 150 -1.72 -0.19 13.74
CA THR A 150 -2.85 0.76 13.73
C THR A 150 -3.12 1.29 12.33
N LEU A 151 -2.09 1.63 11.56
CA LEU A 151 -2.23 2.05 10.16
C LEU A 151 -2.76 0.92 9.27
N LEU A 152 -2.23 -0.30 9.41
CA LEU A 152 -2.69 -1.48 8.67
C LEU A 152 -4.17 -1.78 8.92
N ASN A 153 -4.61 -1.71 10.17
CA ASN A 153 -6.02 -1.90 10.54
C ASN A 153 -6.87 -0.64 10.35
N GLY A 154 -6.30 0.49 9.91
CA GLY A 154 -6.96 1.79 9.87
C GLY A 154 -8.27 1.80 9.09
N ARG A 155 -8.34 1.03 7.98
CA ARG A 155 -9.56 0.84 7.18
C ARG A 155 -10.72 0.26 8.01
N GLU A 156 -10.46 -0.75 8.82
CA GLU A 156 -11.51 -1.33 9.68
C GLU A 156 -11.91 -0.39 10.82
N LYS A 157 -10.93 0.35 11.37
CA LYS A 157 -11.15 1.29 12.47
C LYS A 157 -12.04 2.47 12.02
N LEU A 158 -11.75 3.10 10.88
CA LEU A 158 -12.55 4.22 10.34
C LEU A 158 -13.98 3.79 9.97
N ASN A 159 -14.13 2.61 9.35
CA ASN A 159 -15.44 2.06 9.00
C ASN A 159 -16.37 1.88 10.21
N ARG A 160 -15.83 1.54 11.39
CA ARG A 160 -16.62 1.40 12.64
C ARG A 160 -17.15 2.73 13.17
N VAL A 161 -16.55 3.85 12.79
CA VAL A 161 -16.89 5.21 13.27
C VAL A 161 -17.50 6.05 12.14
N ASN A 162 -17.91 5.42 11.03
CA ASN A 162 -18.49 6.06 9.84
C ASN A 162 -17.63 7.16 9.19
N VAL A 163 -16.31 7.16 9.44
CA VAL A 163 -15.39 8.11 8.80
C VAL A 163 -15.08 7.64 7.39
N GLN A 164 -15.36 8.47 6.39
CA GLN A 164 -15.07 8.15 4.99
C GLN A 164 -13.56 8.16 4.74
N LYS A 165 -13.08 7.08 4.11
CA LYS A 165 -11.66 6.88 3.80
C LYS A 165 -11.28 7.59 2.50
N GLY A 166 -10.16 8.30 2.49
CA GLY A 166 -9.53 8.77 1.25
C GLY A 166 -8.66 7.69 0.60
N GLU A 167 -8.53 7.70 -0.73
CA GLU A 167 -7.63 6.77 -1.45
C GLU A 167 -6.18 6.85 -0.96
N GLN A 168 -5.76 8.02 -0.46
CA GLN A 168 -4.43 8.25 0.10
C GLN A 168 -4.18 7.47 1.40
N ASP A 169 -5.23 7.17 2.18
CA ASP A 169 -5.14 6.41 3.43
C ASP A 169 -4.71 4.95 3.20
N GLU A 170 -4.87 4.43 1.98
CA GLU A 170 -4.39 3.10 1.56
C GLU A 170 -2.86 3.00 1.54
N VAL A 171 -2.16 4.12 1.35
CA VAL A 171 -0.70 4.19 1.14
C VAL A 171 0.05 4.50 2.45
N LEU A 172 -0.66 4.98 3.48
CA LEU A 172 -0.07 5.38 4.76
C LEU A 172 0.80 4.31 5.46
N PRO A 173 0.43 3.01 5.51
CA PRO A 173 1.30 1.99 6.08
C PRO A 173 2.63 1.86 5.31
N LEU A 174 2.61 1.89 3.98
CA LEU A 174 3.81 1.84 3.15
C LEU A 174 4.67 3.11 3.28
N ALA A 175 4.03 4.28 3.34
CA ALA A 175 4.72 5.55 3.56
C ALA A 175 5.45 5.57 4.92
N TYR A 176 4.78 5.15 5.98
CA TYR A 176 5.37 5.00 7.31
C TYR A 176 6.51 3.97 7.30
N TYR A 177 6.30 2.79 6.68
CA TYR A 177 7.35 1.77 6.56
C TYR A 177 8.62 2.31 5.88
N ASN A 178 8.47 3.00 4.76
CA ASN A 178 9.60 3.48 3.96
C ASN A 178 10.40 4.61 4.66
N CYS A 179 9.72 5.46 5.44
CA CYS A 179 10.38 6.55 6.17
C CYS A 179 11.00 6.09 7.49
N VAL A 180 10.27 5.29 8.27
CA VAL A 180 10.66 4.92 9.66
C VAL A 180 11.41 3.59 9.74
N LYS A 181 11.20 2.69 8.78
CA LYS A 181 11.75 1.32 8.76
C LYS A 181 11.56 0.59 10.10
N PRO A 182 10.31 0.44 10.57
CA PRO A 182 10.01 -0.27 11.81
C PRO A 182 10.58 -1.70 11.76
N PRO A 183 11.03 -2.25 12.89
CA PRO A 183 11.69 -3.56 12.90
C PRO A 183 10.71 -4.71 12.60
N LEU A 184 9.41 -4.55 12.93
CA LEU A 184 8.39 -5.59 12.82
C LEU A 184 8.73 -6.81 13.68
N GLU A 185 8.99 -6.55 14.96
CA GLU A 185 9.32 -7.56 15.99
C GLU A 185 8.12 -8.46 16.31
N ASP A 186 6.92 -7.88 16.41
CA ASP A 186 5.69 -8.67 16.63
C ASP A 186 5.29 -9.41 15.34
N GLN A 187 5.29 -10.75 15.44
CA GLN A 187 4.86 -11.66 14.39
C GLN A 187 3.48 -11.32 13.83
N LYS A 188 2.55 -10.78 14.64
CA LYS A 188 1.23 -10.33 14.18
C LYS A 188 1.36 -9.16 13.21
N VAL A 189 2.16 -8.15 13.57
CA VAL A 189 2.37 -6.95 12.75
C VAL A 189 3.10 -7.32 11.45
N ARG A 190 4.10 -8.19 11.53
CA ARG A 190 4.81 -8.75 10.38
C ARG A 190 3.88 -9.52 9.44
N THR A 191 2.96 -10.31 9.98
CA THR A 191 1.95 -11.07 9.23
C THR A 191 0.98 -10.15 8.50
N GLU A 192 0.42 -9.14 9.17
CA GLU A 192 -0.50 -8.19 8.54
C GLU A 192 0.22 -7.29 7.52
N PHE A 193 1.48 -6.90 7.78
CA PHE A 193 2.29 -6.15 6.82
C PHE A 193 2.60 -6.97 5.56
N ALA A 194 2.94 -8.26 5.71
CA ALA A 194 3.17 -9.16 4.59
C ALA A 194 1.90 -9.35 3.72
N LYS A 195 0.72 -9.47 4.35
CA LYS A 195 -0.56 -9.50 3.62
C LYS A 195 -0.79 -8.20 2.85
N TYR A 196 -0.62 -7.07 3.51
CA TYR A 196 -0.78 -5.74 2.92
C TYR A 196 0.16 -5.53 1.73
N LEU A 197 1.44 -5.86 1.86
CA LEU A 197 2.42 -5.71 0.79
C LEU A 197 2.10 -6.64 -0.39
N SER A 198 1.78 -7.92 -0.12
CA SER A 198 1.38 -8.90 -1.16
C SER A 198 0.13 -8.45 -1.92
N SER A 199 -0.80 -7.76 -1.25
CA SER A 199 -2.00 -7.23 -1.88
C SER A 199 -1.72 -6.11 -2.89
N ARG A 200 -0.56 -5.42 -2.75
CA ARG A 200 -0.17 -4.25 -3.54
C ARG A 200 0.92 -4.54 -4.59
N ASN A 201 1.87 -5.42 -4.29
CA ASN A 201 3.01 -5.74 -5.16
C ASN A 201 3.60 -7.10 -4.78
N VAL A 202 3.50 -8.09 -5.68
CA VAL A 202 4.01 -9.46 -5.43
C VAL A 202 5.54 -9.45 -5.44
N THR A 203 6.14 -8.82 -6.44
CA THR A 203 7.59 -8.73 -6.61
C THR A 203 8.30 -8.03 -5.44
N GLU A 204 7.78 -6.89 -4.98
CA GLU A 204 8.33 -6.17 -3.83
C GLU A 204 8.22 -6.98 -2.53
N THR A 205 7.13 -7.73 -2.36
CA THR A 205 6.95 -8.61 -1.20
C THR A 205 7.97 -9.74 -1.21
N TYR A 206 8.19 -10.38 -2.36
CA TYR A 206 9.20 -11.44 -2.50
C TYR A 206 10.59 -10.97 -2.04
N TYR A 207 11.05 -9.82 -2.53
CA TYR A 207 12.34 -9.26 -2.12
C TYR A 207 12.34 -8.84 -0.64
N TRP A 208 11.23 -8.31 -0.11
CA TRP A 208 11.10 -8.00 1.31
C TRP A 208 11.24 -9.24 2.20
N ILE A 209 10.61 -10.36 1.82
CA ILE A 209 10.73 -11.66 2.52
C ILE A 209 12.20 -12.09 2.58
N HIS A 210 12.95 -11.95 1.48
CA HIS A 210 14.37 -12.29 1.42
C HIS A 210 15.28 -11.43 2.33
N THR A 211 14.79 -10.28 2.83
CA THR A 211 15.50 -9.51 3.86
C THR A 211 15.28 -10.03 5.29
N ARG A 212 14.40 -11.01 5.49
CA ARG A 212 14.07 -11.60 6.80
C ARG A 212 14.97 -12.81 7.12
N PRO A 213 15.15 -13.16 8.41
CA PRO A 213 15.77 -14.42 8.81
C PRO A 213 15.09 -15.64 8.17
N GLU A 214 15.89 -16.64 7.79
CA GLU A 214 15.46 -17.86 7.07
C GLU A 214 14.24 -18.56 7.70
N HIS A 215 14.19 -18.66 9.03
CA HIS A 215 13.09 -19.29 9.77
C HIS A 215 11.74 -18.55 9.63
N GLU A 216 11.75 -17.29 9.20
CA GLU A 216 10.55 -16.49 8.92
C GLU A 216 10.11 -16.58 7.46
N GLN A 217 11.02 -16.92 6.54
CA GLN A 217 10.78 -16.80 5.10
C GLN A 217 9.67 -17.73 4.62
N LYS A 218 9.72 -19.02 4.98
CA LYS A 218 8.71 -20.02 4.56
C LYS A 218 7.27 -19.64 4.99
N PRO A 219 7.00 -19.27 6.26
CA PRO A 219 5.69 -18.72 6.65
C PRO A 219 5.25 -17.46 5.89
N LEU A 220 6.18 -16.56 5.54
CA LEU A 220 5.84 -15.35 4.79
C LEU A 220 5.60 -15.63 3.29
N LEU A 221 6.25 -16.66 2.73
CA LEU A 221 5.96 -17.17 1.39
C LEU A 221 4.56 -17.81 1.32
N GLU A 222 4.12 -18.56 2.34
CA GLU A 222 2.72 -19.03 2.40
C GLU A 222 1.74 -17.85 2.28
N ILE A 223 1.99 -16.75 3.00
CA ILE A 223 1.17 -15.54 2.94
C ILE A 223 1.18 -14.91 1.55
N LEU A 224 2.33 -14.81 0.88
CA LEU A 224 2.44 -14.27 -0.48
C LEU A 224 1.59 -15.09 -1.49
N ILE A 225 1.65 -16.42 -1.38
CA ILE A 225 0.87 -17.34 -2.24
C ILE A 225 -0.62 -17.22 -1.91
N GLU A 226 -1.00 -17.19 -0.63
CA GLU A 226 -2.38 -17.03 -0.15
C GLU A 226 -3.01 -15.71 -0.66
N GLN A 227 -2.32 -14.58 -0.50
CA GLN A 227 -2.83 -13.29 -0.99
C GLN A 227 -2.90 -13.21 -2.51
N THR A 228 -2.07 -13.97 -3.23
CA THR A 228 -2.08 -13.99 -4.69
C THR A 228 -3.19 -14.90 -5.25
N LEU A 229 -3.34 -16.11 -4.70
CA LEU A 229 -4.13 -17.18 -5.32
C LEU A 229 -5.45 -17.52 -4.64
N ASP A 230 -5.62 -17.31 -3.33
CA ASP A 230 -6.92 -17.58 -2.68
C ASP A 230 -8.02 -16.69 -3.28
N LYS A 231 -9.27 -17.16 -3.28
CA LYS A 231 -10.44 -16.38 -3.68
C LYS A 231 -10.95 -15.51 -2.52
N SER A 232 -10.79 -15.94 -1.25
CA SER A 232 -11.38 -15.25 -0.11
C SER A 232 -10.80 -13.84 0.10
N THR A 233 -9.49 -13.69 -0.15
CA THR A 233 -8.72 -12.45 -0.10
C THR A 233 -9.18 -11.41 -1.12
N TRP A 234 -9.55 -11.86 -2.33
CA TRP A 234 -9.98 -10.97 -3.42
C TRP A 234 -11.45 -10.55 -3.34
N ASN A 235 -12.33 -11.35 -2.74
CA ASN A 235 -13.74 -10.97 -2.56
C ASN A 235 -13.92 -9.72 -1.66
N ASN A 236 -12.92 -9.38 -0.84
CA ASN A 236 -12.91 -8.21 0.06
C ASN A 236 -12.00 -7.06 -0.46
N GLY A 237 -11.32 -7.26 -1.59
CA GLY A 237 -10.30 -6.37 -2.12
C GLY A 237 -10.89 -5.23 -2.95
N ILE A 238 -10.56 -3.98 -2.58
CA ILE A 238 -10.73 -2.80 -3.45
C ILE A 238 -9.56 -2.82 -4.45
N GLY A 239 -9.56 -3.82 -5.32
CA GLY A 239 -8.67 -3.87 -6.48
C GLY A 239 -9.35 -3.17 -7.64
N GLY A 240 -9.02 -1.88 -7.85
CA GLY A 240 -9.36 -1.22 -9.11
C GLY A 240 -8.74 -1.98 -10.29
N GLU A 241 -9.30 -1.81 -11.49
CA GLU A 241 -9.00 -2.58 -12.73
C GLU A 241 -7.52 -2.61 -13.18
N LEU A 242 -6.62 -1.92 -12.47
CA LEU A 242 -5.20 -1.70 -12.77
C LEU A 242 -4.24 -2.79 -12.26
N TYR A 243 -4.63 -3.63 -11.28
CA TYR A 243 -3.76 -4.71 -10.78
C TYR A 243 -4.59 -5.95 -10.42
N THR A 244 -4.86 -6.76 -11.45
CA THR A 244 -5.76 -7.91 -11.38
C THR A 244 -5.12 -9.12 -10.72
N ARG A 245 -5.93 -10.13 -10.40
CA ARG A 245 -5.44 -11.41 -9.85
C ARG A 245 -4.57 -12.15 -10.86
N GLU A 246 -4.92 -12.02 -12.12
CA GLU A 246 -4.20 -12.56 -13.25
C GLU A 246 -2.82 -11.91 -13.38
N ASP A 247 -2.71 -10.58 -13.20
CA ASP A 247 -1.40 -9.88 -13.17
C ASP A 247 -0.53 -10.37 -12.01
N LYS A 248 -1.09 -10.49 -10.78
CA LYS A 248 -0.35 -11.01 -9.61
C LYS A 248 0.11 -12.45 -9.80
N ALA A 249 -0.72 -13.30 -10.38
CA ALA A 249 -0.36 -14.69 -10.66
C ALA A 249 0.75 -14.78 -11.72
N MET A 250 0.73 -13.91 -12.73
CA MET A 250 1.81 -13.81 -13.71
C MET A 250 3.12 -13.31 -13.09
N GLU A 251 3.07 -12.30 -12.21
CA GLU A 251 4.26 -11.88 -11.43
C GLU A 251 4.80 -13.05 -10.60
N LEU A 252 3.96 -13.72 -9.81
CA LEU A 252 4.33 -14.86 -8.95
C LEU A 252 5.03 -15.98 -9.76
N VAL A 253 4.49 -16.34 -10.92
CA VAL A 253 5.06 -17.33 -11.84
C VAL A 253 6.41 -16.88 -12.43
N SER A 254 6.73 -15.59 -12.42
CA SER A 254 7.98 -15.03 -12.96
C SER A 254 9.08 -14.73 -11.93
N LEU A 255 8.83 -14.91 -10.62
CA LEU A 255 9.80 -14.61 -9.56
C LEU A 255 11.04 -15.52 -9.60
N PRO A 256 12.21 -15.09 -9.10
CA PRO A 256 13.43 -15.89 -9.14
C PRO A 256 13.61 -16.78 -7.89
N PHE A 257 12.61 -17.61 -7.55
CA PHE A 257 12.68 -18.55 -6.42
C PHE A 257 13.92 -19.45 -6.49
N SER A 258 14.49 -19.78 -5.34
CA SER A 258 15.53 -20.78 -5.17
C SER A 258 14.98 -22.21 -5.24
N ASP A 259 15.85 -23.20 -5.49
CA ASP A 259 15.44 -24.62 -5.62
C ASP A 259 14.66 -25.12 -4.39
N GLU A 260 15.04 -24.69 -3.18
CA GLU A 260 14.32 -25.04 -1.93
C GLU A 260 12.93 -24.40 -1.83
N GLU A 261 12.78 -23.19 -2.34
CA GLU A 261 11.49 -22.48 -2.38
C GLU A 261 10.58 -23.08 -3.45
N GLU A 262 11.11 -23.44 -4.62
CA GLU A 262 10.36 -24.12 -5.68
C GLU A 262 9.78 -25.45 -5.16
N ASP A 263 10.62 -26.28 -4.55
CA ASP A 263 10.23 -27.53 -3.91
C ASP A 263 9.15 -27.33 -2.85
N PHE A 264 9.23 -26.24 -2.08
CA PHE A 264 8.25 -25.87 -1.06
C PHE A 264 6.93 -25.39 -1.66
N ILE A 265 6.97 -24.48 -2.64
CA ILE A 265 5.81 -23.91 -3.32
C ILE A 265 5.05 -25.01 -4.09
N GLU A 266 5.77 -25.87 -4.80
CA GLU A 266 5.19 -26.99 -5.54
C GLU A 266 4.46 -27.95 -4.60
N LYS A 267 5.06 -28.34 -3.46
CA LYS A 267 4.40 -29.16 -2.42
C LYS A 267 3.23 -28.43 -1.76
N PHE A 268 3.36 -27.13 -1.46
CA PHE A 268 2.28 -26.34 -0.84
C PHE A 268 1.04 -26.24 -1.74
N LEU A 269 1.23 -26.11 -3.06
CA LEU A 269 0.16 -26.01 -4.06
C LEU A 269 -0.43 -27.36 -4.50
N THR A 270 0.26 -28.48 -4.31
CA THR A 270 -0.20 -29.82 -4.72
C THR A 270 -0.72 -30.67 -3.55
N GLU A 271 0.02 -30.70 -2.44
CA GLU A 271 -0.27 -31.53 -1.26
C GLU A 271 -0.81 -30.70 -0.07
N GLY A 272 -0.34 -29.46 0.06
CA GLY A 272 -0.61 -28.57 1.18
C GLY A 272 -1.98 -27.87 1.15
N LYS A 273 -2.12 -26.82 1.97
CA LYS A 273 -3.34 -25.99 2.05
C LYS A 273 -3.68 -25.35 0.69
N GLY A 274 -2.64 -24.97 -0.05
CA GLY A 274 -2.73 -24.27 -1.34
C GLY A 274 -3.40 -25.07 -2.45
N ARG A 275 -3.49 -26.41 -2.34
CA ARG A 275 -4.23 -27.26 -3.29
C ARG A 275 -5.70 -26.87 -3.48
N SER A 276 -6.28 -26.18 -2.51
CA SER A 276 -7.67 -25.70 -2.55
C SER A 276 -7.83 -24.36 -3.29
N PHE A 277 -6.73 -23.68 -3.60
CA PHE A 277 -6.78 -22.37 -4.26
C PHE A 277 -7.14 -22.52 -5.73
N ARG A 278 -7.93 -21.57 -6.22
CA ARG A 278 -8.35 -21.54 -7.62
C ARG A 278 -7.11 -21.40 -8.52
N ASN A 279 -6.97 -22.27 -9.51
CA ASN A 279 -5.84 -22.31 -10.43
C ASN A 279 -4.49 -22.68 -9.77
N ALA A 280 -4.48 -23.38 -8.61
CA ALA A 280 -3.24 -23.85 -7.98
C ALA A 280 -2.42 -24.76 -8.91
N GLU A 281 -3.06 -25.79 -9.47
CA GLU A 281 -2.44 -26.69 -10.46
C GLU A 281 -1.98 -25.94 -11.73
N ASP A 282 -2.79 -25.01 -12.25
CA ASP A 282 -2.43 -24.20 -13.41
C ASP A 282 -1.18 -23.34 -13.13
N THR A 283 -1.02 -22.86 -11.90
CA THR A 283 0.14 -22.05 -11.45
C THR A 283 1.41 -22.90 -11.39
N VAL A 284 1.33 -24.12 -10.83
CA VAL A 284 2.45 -25.09 -10.85
C VAL A 284 2.83 -25.45 -12.28
N MET A 285 1.84 -25.68 -13.16
CA MET A 285 2.08 -25.99 -14.58
C MET A 285 2.78 -24.84 -15.30
N MET A 286 2.30 -23.60 -15.13
CA MET A 286 2.94 -22.40 -15.68
C MET A 286 4.37 -22.22 -15.13
N ARG A 287 4.59 -22.49 -13.84
CA ARG A 287 5.91 -22.39 -13.21
C ARG A 287 6.91 -23.40 -13.78
N ARG A 288 6.52 -24.68 -13.89
CA ARG A 288 7.37 -25.72 -14.52
C ARG A 288 7.74 -25.35 -15.97
N ILE A 289 6.81 -24.78 -16.74
CA ILE A 289 7.09 -24.28 -18.10
C ILE A 289 8.08 -23.11 -18.07
N ALA A 290 7.87 -22.11 -17.20
CA ALA A 290 8.75 -20.95 -17.06
C ALA A 290 10.19 -21.32 -16.68
N MET A 291 10.35 -22.32 -15.80
CA MET A 291 11.64 -22.87 -15.38
C MET A 291 12.25 -23.87 -16.38
N GLY A 292 11.58 -24.15 -17.51
CA GLY A 292 12.08 -25.10 -18.51
C GLY A 292 12.01 -26.58 -18.10
N ARG A 293 11.32 -26.92 -17.01
CA ARG A 293 11.05 -28.30 -16.52
C ARG A 293 9.99 -29.00 -17.39
N LEU A 294 10.25 -29.05 -18.70
CA LEU A 294 9.31 -29.50 -19.73
C LEU A 294 9.05 -31.02 -19.68
N THR A 295 10.00 -31.80 -19.14
CA THR A 295 9.82 -33.23 -18.84
C THR A 295 8.65 -33.43 -17.87
N ASP A 296 8.66 -32.68 -16.78
CA ASP A 296 7.71 -32.78 -15.67
C ASP A 296 6.31 -32.26 -16.08
N VAL A 297 6.28 -31.33 -17.05
CA VAL A 297 5.07 -30.89 -17.76
C VAL A 297 4.53 -32.02 -18.63
N ALA A 298 5.36 -32.69 -19.41
CA ALA A 298 4.94 -33.80 -20.25
C ALA A 298 4.44 -35.01 -19.45
N GLU A 299 5.11 -35.35 -18.35
CA GLU A 299 4.78 -36.51 -17.53
C GLU A 299 3.54 -36.31 -16.64
N ASP A 300 3.15 -35.05 -16.36
CA ASP A 300 1.96 -34.77 -15.57
C ASP A 300 0.66 -35.32 -16.20
N GLN A 301 -0.03 -36.17 -15.43
CA GLN A 301 -1.32 -36.76 -15.80
C GLN A 301 -2.53 -36.09 -15.13
N ASN A 302 -2.31 -35.27 -14.10
CA ASN A 302 -3.38 -34.79 -13.23
C ASN A 302 -3.99 -33.47 -13.75
N THR A 303 -3.16 -32.53 -14.20
CA THR A 303 -3.62 -31.17 -14.56
C THR A 303 -4.22 -31.14 -15.96
N ARG A 304 -5.55 -31.16 -16.08
CA ARG A 304 -6.26 -31.07 -17.38
C ARG A 304 -6.60 -29.64 -17.79
N GLY A 305 -6.75 -28.75 -16.81
CA GLY A 305 -7.05 -27.33 -17.00
C GLY A 305 -8.45 -27.04 -17.55
N ARG A 306 -8.85 -25.77 -17.47
CA ARG A 306 -9.98 -25.26 -18.25
C ARG A 306 -9.53 -24.91 -19.66
N ARG A 307 -10.39 -25.08 -20.66
CA ARG A 307 -10.13 -24.54 -22.01
C ARG A 307 -10.19 -23.02 -21.99
N GLN A 308 -9.16 -22.38 -22.55
CA GLN A 308 -9.07 -20.95 -22.81
C GLN A 308 -8.60 -20.78 -24.26
N ASP A 309 -9.35 -20.00 -25.05
CA ASP A 309 -9.09 -19.72 -26.47
C ASP A 309 -8.80 -20.97 -27.34
N GLY A 310 -9.49 -22.07 -27.03
CA GLY A 310 -9.37 -23.36 -27.73
C GLY A 310 -8.23 -24.27 -27.24
N VAL A 311 -7.34 -23.76 -26.39
CA VAL A 311 -6.20 -24.49 -25.80
C VAL A 311 -6.55 -24.97 -24.38
N ASN A 312 -6.01 -26.11 -23.97
CA ASN A 312 -5.98 -26.57 -22.57
C ASN A 312 -4.62 -27.21 -22.25
N TRP A 313 -4.38 -27.54 -20.98
CA TRP A 313 -3.13 -28.17 -20.58
C TRP A 313 -2.86 -29.50 -21.28
N ASP A 314 -3.86 -30.32 -21.57
CA ASP A 314 -3.64 -31.55 -22.35
C ASP A 314 -3.07 -31.26 -23.75
N SER A 315 -3.66 -30.28 -24.46
CA SER A 315 -3.18 -29.86 -25.79
C SER A 315 -1.75 -29.29 -25.74
N LEU A 316 -1.42 -28.58 -24.66
CA LEU A 316 -0.11 -27.98 -24.45
C LEU A 316 0.94 -29.02 -24.05
N LYS A 317 0.60 -29.96 -23.17
CA LYS A 317 1.43 -31.14 -22.82
C LYS A 317 1.71 -32.03 -24.03
N ASP A 318 0.72 -32.26 -24.90
CA ASP A 318 0.92 -32.97 -26.17
C ASP A 318 1.85 -32.22 -27.14
N GLY A 319 1.80 -30.88 -27.15
CA GLY A 319 2.76 -30.05 -27.88
C GLY A 319 4.18 -30.20 -27.33
N VAL A 320 4.35 -30.10 -26.01
CA VAL A 320 5.63 -30.28 -25.32
C VAL A 320 6.21 -31.68 -25.56
N LYS A 321 5.41 -32.75 -25.44
CA LYS A 321 5.81 -34.13 -25.76
C LYS A 321 6.37 -34.27 -27.17
N LYS A 322 5.71 -33.66 -28.16
CA LYS A 322 6.16 -33.69 -29.56
C LYS A 322 7.45 -32.89 -29.78
N GLY A 323 7.64 -31.80 -29.02
CA GLY A 323 8.86 -30.98 -29.06
C GLY A 323 10.06 -31.59 -28.33
N LEU A 324 9.83 -32.39 -27.28
CA LEU A 324 10.85 -33.12 -26.52
C LEU A 324 11.19 -34.50 -27.10
N GLY A 325 10.31 -35.08 -27.92
CA GLY A 325 10.61 -36.30 -28.65
C GLY A 325 11.87 -36.14 -29.51
N PRO A 326 12.54 -37.25 -29.88
CA PRO A 326 13.72 -37.17 -30.73
C PRO A 326 13.35 -36.38 -31.98
N ARG A 327 14.01 -35.23 -32.18
CA ARG A 327 13.99 -34.53 -33.45
C ARG A 327 14.42 -35.60 -34.45
N ARG A 328 13.51 -35.96 -35.36
CA ARG A 328 13.93 -36.67 -36.56
C ARG A 328 14.83 -35.67 -37.26
N ASP A 329 16.13 -35.91 -37.17
CA ASP A 329 17.05 -35.38 -38.16
C ASP A 329 16.44 -35.73 -39.51
N GLU A 330 16.15 -34.71 -40.32
CA GLU A 330 15.65 -34.90 -41.68
C GLU A 330 16.82 -35.36 -42.56
N ASP A 331 17.35 -36.55 -42.26
CA ASP A 331 18.08 -37.37 -43.20
C ASP A 331 17.12 -37.63 -44.37
N GLY A 332 17.35 -36.87 -45.44
CA GLY A 332 16.34 -36.60 -46.44
C GLY A 332 16.03 -37.78 -47.34
N GLU A 333 14.99 -38.54 -47.00
CA GLU A 333 14.23 -39.33 -47.98
C GLU A 333 12.72 -39.14 -47.81
N GLY A 334 12.07 -38.70 -48.89
CA GLY A 334 10.60 -38.61 -48.97
C GLY A 334 10.04 -37.20 -49.10
N VAL A 335 10.38 -36.49 -50.18
CA VAL A 335 9.60 -35.32 -50.64
C VAL A 335 8.15 -35.75 -50.88
N ARG A 336 7.28 -35.51 -49.89
CA ARG A 336 5.83 -35.54 -50.07
C ARG A 336 5.32 -34.11 -50.22
N HIS A 337 5.06 -33.75 -51.47
CA HIS A 337 4.39 -32.51 -51.85
C HIS A 337 3.05 -32.35 -51.09
N ILE A 338 3.03 -31.56 -50.02
CA ILE A 338 1.79 -30.99 -49.49
C ILE A 338 1.61 -29.65 -50.19
N SER A 339 0.78 -29.64 -51.23
CA SER A 339 0.42 -28.43 -51.95
C SER A 339 -0.61 -27.63 -51.15
N LEU A 340 -0.12 -26.74 -50.28
CA LEU A 340 -0.96 -25.68 -49.69
C LEU A 340 -0.90 -24.45 -50.60
N ARG A 341 -2.04 -24.13 -51.23
CA ARG A 341 -2.23 -22.93 -52.03
C ARG A 341 -2.00 -21.69 -51.17
N HIS A 342 -1.23 -20.74 -51.68
CA HIS A 342 -1.04 -19.44 -51.04
C HIS A 342 -2.34 -18.61 -51.07
N GLY A 343 -2.76 -18.16 -49.89
CA GLY A 343 -3.44 -16.87 -49.71
C GLY A 343 -2.46 -15.96 -48.96
N ALA A 344 -2.19 -14.76 -49.49
CA ALA A 344 -1.04 -13.96 -49.05
C ALA A 344 -1.26 -13.26 -47.70
N GLY A 345 -0.18 -13.14 -46.91
CA GLY A 345 -0.17 -12.45 -45.61
C GLY A 345 1.15 -12.60 -44.85
N PHE A 346 2.27 -12.18 -45.44
CA PHE A 346 3.59 -12.24 -44.78
C PHE A 346 3.71 -11.17 -43.68
N ILE A 347 4.01 -11.60 -42.45
CA ILE A 347 4.60 -10.73 -41.42
C ILE A 347 6.03 -11.23 -41.16
N HIS A 348 7.00 -10.33 -41.29
CA HIS A 348 8.42 -10.65 -41.23
C HIS A 348 8.94 -10.38 -39.81
N LEU A 349 9.13 -11.43 -39.01
CA LEU A 349 9.84 -11.34 -37.72
C LEU A 349 11.35 -11.53 -37.96
N GLY A 350 12.13 -10.51 -37.61
CA GLY A 350 13.59 -10.53 -37.68
C GLY A 350 14.24 -11.29 -36.52
N PRO A 351 15.56 -11.58 -36.61
CA PRO A 351 16.25 -12.39 -35.62
C PRO A 351 16.39 -11.68 -34.26
N ILE A 352 16.10 -12.43 -33.19
CA ILE A 352 16.19 -11.99 -31.79
C ILE A 352 17.65 -11.64 -31.45
N ARG A 353 17.94 -10.35 -31.26
CA ARG A 353 19.21 -9.83 -30.73
C ARG A 353 19.06 -9.45 -29.26
N GLU A 354 19.03 -10.42 -28.35
CA GLU A 354 18.93 -10.12 -26.91
C GLU A 354 19.96 -10.82 -26.00
N VAL A 355 20.88 -11.62 -26.55
CA VAL A 355 21.97 -12.25 -25.78
C VAL A 355 23.14 -11.28 -25.48
N ARG A 356 23.04 -9.99 -25.87
CA ARG A 356 24.10 -8.98 -25.63
C ARG A 356 23.74 -7.90 -24.59
N CYS A 357 22.52 -7.92 -24.04
CA CYS A 357 22.06 -6.90 -23.08
C CYS A 357 22.41 -7.22 -21.62
N ASN A 358 22.44 -8.51 -21.24
CA ASN A 358 22.62 -8.89 -19.83
C ASN A 358 23.96 -8.42 -19.24
N TRP A 359 25.05 -8.47 -20.02
CA TRP A 359 26.38 -8.08 -19.54
C TRP A 359 26.56 -6.57 -19.27
N GLN A 360 25.65 -5.71 -19.75
CA GLN A 360 25.68 -4.27 -19.45
C GLN A 360 24.77 -3.87 -18.28
N LEU A 361 23.76 -4.68 -17.93
CA LEU A 361 22.85 -4.36 -16.82
C LEU A 361 23.46 -4.62 -15.44
N GLU A 362 24.35 -5.62 -15.33
CA GLU A 362 25.04 -6.00 -14.08
C GLU A 362 26.02 -4.94 -13.55
N ASN A 363 26.26 -3.85 -14.30
CA ASN A 363 27.19 -2.78 -13.94
C ASN A 363 26.57 -1.36 -14.01
N MET A 364 25.23 -1.25 -14.04
CA MET A 364 24.54 0.06 -14.08
C MET A 364 24.06 0.51 -12.69
N ASP A 365 24.29 1.78 -12.37
CA ASP A 365 23.74 2.43 -11.18
C ASP A 365 22.20 2.56 -11.27
N LEU A 366 21.55 2.60 -10.09
CA LEU A 366 20.11 2.77 -9.91
C LEU A 366 19.56 4.00 -10.65
N GLY A 367 20.35 5.07 -10.80
CA GLY A 367 19.97 6.25 -11.59
C GLY A 367 19.72 5.95 -13.07
N ASP A 368 20.49 5.06 -13.67
CA ASP A 368 20.40 4.75 -15.11
C ASP A 368 19.46 3.58 -15.41
N LEU A 369 19.27 2.65 -14.46
CA LEU A 369 18.16 1.70 -14.47
C LEU A 369 16.81 2.44 -14.52
N ARG A 370 16.64 3.49 -13.70
CA ARG A 370 15.41 4.31 -13.67
C ARG A 370 15.16 5.06 -14.99
N LYS A 371 16.21 5.61 -15.63
CA LYS A 371 16.09 6.23 -16.98
C LYS A 371 15.70 5.20 -18.04
N THR A 372 16.26 4.00 -17.97
CA THR A 372 15.99 2.91 -18.94
C THR A 372 14.55 2.41 -18.83
N ALA A 373 14.03 2.26 -17.61
CA ALA A 373 12.62 1.94 -17.36
C ALA A 373 11.68 3.04 -17.90
N LEU A 374 11.94 4.31 -17.58
CA LEU A 374 11.15 5.44 -18.08
C LEU A 374 11.20 5.57 -19.63
N GLY A 375 12.32 5.22 -20.25
CA GLY A 375 12.47 5.16 -21.70
C GLY A 375 11.62 4.07 -22.35
N ARG A 376 11.51 2.89 -21.72
CA ARG A 376 10.59 1.82 -22.16
C ARG A 376 9.13 2.21 -21.96
N GLN A 377 8.79 2.83 -20.83
CA GLN A 377 7.43 3.28 -20.52
C GLN A 377 6.92 4.32 -21.53
N ARG A 378 7.79 5.25 -21.98
CA ARG A 378 7.46 6.22 -23.05
C ARG A 378 7.21 5.57 -24.41
N LYS A 379 7.96 4.52 -24.79
CA LYS A 379 7.70 3.77 -26.03
C LYS A 379 6.35 3.03 -26.00
N GLY A 380 6.03 2.36 -24.90
CA GLY A 380 4.76 1.65 -24.75
C GLY A 380 3.53 2.57 -24.80
N ALA A 381 3.65 3.81 -24.29
CA ALA A 381 2.57 4.80 -24.38
C ALA A 381 2.29 5.24 -25.84
N ASP A 382 3.33 5.41 -26.65
CA ASP A 382 3.23 5.88 -28.05
C ASP A 382 2.66 4.78 -28.98
N GLU A 383 2.97 3.51 -28.71
CA GLU A 383 2.35 2.36 -29.40
C GLU A 383 0.87 2.18 -28.98
N LYS A 384 0.52 2.37 -27.71
CA LYS A 384 -0.87 2.29 -27.22
C LYS A 384 -1.73 3.41 -27.83
N GLY A 385 -1.18 4.63 -27.98
CA GLY A 385 -1.83 5.73 -28.68
C GLY A 385 -2.08 5.44 -30.17
N ARG A 386 -1.12 4.79 -30.85
CA ARG A 386 -1.28 4.35 -32.24
C ARG A 386 -2.34 3.27 -32.42
N LEU A 387 -2.43 2.27 -31.53
CA LEU A 387 -3.49 1.26 -31.59
C LEU A 387 -4.89 1.87 -31.42
N ILE A 388 -5.06 2.81 -30.48
CA ILE A 388 -6.36 3.48 -30.26
C ILE A 388 -6.77 4.29 -31.50
N ALA A 389 -5.83 4.98 -32.15
CA ALA A 389 -6.10 5.73 -33.38
C ALA A 389 -6.46 4.85 -34.60
N ILE A 390 -6.03 3.58 -34.61
CA ILE A 390 -6.41 2.59 -35.62
C ILE A 390 -7.82 2.06 -35.34
N LEU A 391 -8.11 1.67 -34.09
CA LEU A 391 -9.41 1.14 -33.68
C LEU A 391 -10.57 2.16 -33.82
N MET A 392 -10.28 3.45 -33.67
CA MET A 392 -11.28 4.53 -33.84
C MET A 392 -11.64 4.83 -35.31
N ARG A 393 -10.93 4.26 -36.30
CA ARG A 393 -11.12 4.60 -37.73
C ARG A 393 -12.08 3.67 -38.48
N ASP A 394 -12.26 2.44 -38.02
CA ASP A 394 -13.11 1.42 -38.67
C ASP A 394 -14.55 1.35 -38.10
N GLY A 395 -14.92 2.29 -37.21
CA GLY A 395 -16.13 2.20 -36.37
C GLY A 395 -17.39 2.95 -36.84
N MET A 396 -17.40 3.63 -37.99
CA MET A 396 -18.61 4.37 -38.45
C MET A 396 -18.86 4.28 -39.95
N GLY A 397 -19.88 3.49 -40.33
CA GLY A 397 -20.41 3.37 -41.68
C GLY A 397 -21.95 3.35 -41.73
N SER A 398 -22.54 4.50 -42.07
CA SER A 398 -23.87 4.74 -42.66
C SER A 398 -25.11 3.92 -42.22
N VAL A 399 -25.91 4.52 -41.32
CA VAL A 399 -27.38 4.75 -41.41
C VAL A 399 -27.66 6.08 -40.68
N GLY A 400 -28.58 7.00 -41.04
CA GLY A 400 -29.53 7.07 -42.15
C GLY A 400 -29.89 8.55 -42.47
N LYS A 401 -31.19 8.92 -42.50
CA LYS A 401 -31.72 10.30 -42.63
C LYS A 401 -33.07 10.48 -41.91
N GLU A 402 -33.52 11.75 -41.85
CA GLU A 402 -34.86 12.28 -41.47
C GLU A 402 -35.10 12.47 -39.94
N GLU A 403 -35.66 13.58 -39.42
CA GLU A 403 -36.04 14.86 -40.05
C GLU A 403 -36.03 16.07 -39.06
N SER A 404 -36.19 17.27 -39.63
CA SER A 404 -36.09 18.64 -39.06
C SER A 404 -37.00 19.03 -37.87
N ASN A 405 -36.51 19.83 -36.91
CA ASN A 405 -36.97 21.24 -36.72
C ASN A 405 -36.29 22.04 -35.57
N ARG A 406 -36.09 23.36 -35.81
CA ARG A 406 -36.19 24.57 -34.94
C ARG A 406 -35.75 24.50 -33.44
N VAL A 407 -35.06 25.49 -32.86
CA VAL A 407 -35.25 26.97 -32.93
C VAL A 407 -33.91 27.74 -32.75
N GLU A 408 -33.74 28.87 -33.45
CA GLU A 408 -32.72 29.90 -33.15
C GLU A 408 -33.24 30.95 -32.15
N VAL A 409 -32.41 31.36 -31.17
CA VAL A 409 -32.36 32.74 -30.60
C VAL A 409 -30.90 32.92 -30.11
N LYS A 410 -30.01 33.69 -30.79
CA LYS A 410 -29.67 35.11 -30.56
C LYS A 410 -29.39 35.45 -29.07
N LYS A 411 -28.23 35.97 -28.61
CA LYS A 411 -27.27 37.03 -29.03
C LYS A 411 -27.32 38.16 -27.98
N GLU A 412 -26.24 38.95 -27.92
CA GLU A 412 -26.07 40.21 -27.15
C GLU A 412 -25.94 40.03 -25.61
N GLU A 413 -25.13 40.79 -24.86
CA GLU A 413 -24.02 41.75 -25.11
C GLU A 413 -23.16 41.76 -23.80
N ASP A 414 -21.82 41.74 -23.84
CA ASP A 414 -20.86 42.86 -23.90
C ASP A 414 -20.82 43.85 -22.70
N ASN A 415 -19.61 44.36 -22.43
CA ASN A 415 -19.14 45.04 -21.20
C ASN A 415 -19.06 44.13 -19.95
N GLU A 416 -18.02 44.19 -19.12
CA GLU A 416 -17.24 45.37 -18.76
C GLU A 416 -15.73 45.05 -18.56
N LYS A 417 -14.88 45.65 -19.40
CA LYS A 417 -13.43 45.80 -19.17
C LYS A 417 -13.07 47.28 -19.32
N ASP A 418 -13.13 48.06 -18.26
CA ASP A 418 -12.07 49.06 -18.05
C ASP A 418 -11.96 49.61 -16.62
N LYS A 419 -10.73 49.53 -16.09
CA LYS A 419 -10.07 50.47 -15.14
C LYS A 419 -8.87 49.80 -14.48
N ARG A 420 -7.76 49.74 -15.22
CA ARG A 420 -6.44 49.95 -14.60
C ARG A 420 -6.31 51.44 -14.25
N ILE A 421 -5.64 51.76 -13.13
CA ILE A 421 -4.52 52.72 -13.04
C ILE A 421 -4.14 52.98 -11.56
N LYS A 422 -2.90 52.57 -11.20
CA LYS A 422 -1.97 53.19 -10.21
C LYS A 422 -2.43 53.31 -8.72
N LEU A 423 -1.57 53.35 -7.69
CA LEU A 423 -0.11 53.57 -7.56
C LEU A 423 0.37 53.02 -6.19
N GLY A 424 1.66 52.66 -6.08
CA GLY A 424 2.50 52.75 -4.86
C GLY A 424 2.35 51.63 -3.82
N SER A 425 3.36 50.82 -3.51
CA SER A 425 4.65 51.14 -2.84
C SER A 425 4.51 51.70 -1.42
N PHE A 426 4.72 50.85 -0.40
CA PHE A 426 5.40 51.28 0.82
C PHE A 426 6.20 50.12 1.45
N VAL A 427 7.36 50.46 1.98
CA VAL A 427 8.27 49.61 2.75
C VAL A 427 8.41 50.26 4.12
N VAL A 428 8.12 49.51 5.18
CA VAL A 428 8.87 49.44 6.46
C VAL A 428 8.65 48.03 7.00
#